data_AF-A0A813AJN4-F1
#
_entry.id   AF-A0A813AJN4-F1
#
_cell.length_a   1.000
_cell.length_b   1.000
_cell.length_c   1.000
_cell.angle_alpha   90.00
_cell.angle_beta   90.00
_cell.angle_gamma   90.00
#
_symmetry.space_group_name_H-M   'P 1'
#
loop_
_entity.id
_entity.type
_entity.pdbx_description
1 polymer ?
#
loop_
_entity_poly.entity_id
_entity_poly.type
_entity_poly.pdbx_seq_one_letter_code
_entity_poly.pdbx_strand_id
1 'polypeptide(L)'
;MKAVQAMLRLFVWSLALILVPSAGTCLPEAVPESSRKFLELDSGSSPVQLLVYDWASAELGSTIAAILIQEVLGYHARIDSERTVTVFEGLLALAGCTDFDCTSTVERKHVAVESWLSEVITLYPAFRDAHPAICPEDMGTMGYFGNHNLFVKAYVRDEAYHDVGLALEFYRSYNTSHHDPKKYFDSFTDIPQSEFFPCDTPGNEFVNTVRMDLYVQYTGDEAGVTLTPEGYVAYCPDGYFWLSPACRHDPSGCIPIIAAGNGWIIDAQMQWATAYGFPAAIGIAATWDLYVHQ
;
A
#
# COMPACT_ATOMS: atom_id res chain seq x y z
N MET A 1 61.71 35.16 23.08
CA MET A 1 60.63 35.84 22.35
C MET A 1 59.64 34.79 21.86
N LYS A 2 58.45 34.78 22.48
CA LYS A 2 57.14 34.32 21.99
C LYS A 2 57.08 33.02 21.17
N ALA A 3 56.84 31.88 21.85
CA ALA A 3 55.97 30.79 21.36
C ALA A 3 55.99 29.55 22.29
N VAL A 4 55.84 29.70 23.62
CA VAL A 4 55.63 28.54 24.52
C VAL A 4 54.71 28.96 25.67
N GLN A 5 53.46 29.33 25.37
CA GLN A 5 52.46 29.62 26.40
C GLN A 5 51.01 29.65 25.87
N ALA A 6 50.68 28.70 24.99
CA ALA A 6 49.30 28.52 24.50
C ALA A 6 48.88 27.05 24.50
N MET A 7 49.32 26.29 25.51
CA MET A 7 49.05 24.85 25.62
C MET A 7 48.56 24.51 27.03
N LEU A 8 47.62 25.28 27.59
CA LEU A 8 47.03 24.94 28.89
C LEU A 8 45.70 25.67 29.20
N ARG A 9 44.76 25.81 28.25
CA ARG A 9 43.40 26.35 28.55
C ARG A 9 42.28 25.83 27.64
N LEU A 10 42.31 24.56 27.22
CA LEU A 10 41.22 24.00 26.40
C LEU A 10 40.88 22.53 26.76
N PHE A 11 41.13 22.11 27.99
CA PHE A 11 40.90 20.72 28.42
C PHE A 11 40.01 20.64 29.67
N VAL A 12 38.80 21.25 29.64
CA VAL A 12 37.78 21.02 30.69
C VAL A 12 36.33 20.93 30.15
N TRP A 13 36.08 20.92 28.84
CA TRP A 13 34.69 20.96 28.33
C TRP A 13 34.42 19.98 27.19
N SER A 14 34.68 18.69 27.39
CA SER A 14 34.20 17.64 26.47
C SER A 14 33.94 16.30 27.17
N LEU A 15 33.37 16.35 28.37
CA LEU A 15 32.73 15.19 29.02
C LEU A 15 31.34 15.59 29.53
N ALA A 16 30.55 16.21 28.65
CA ALA A 16 29.11 15.97 28.67
C ALA A 16 28.88 14.86 27.64
N LEU A 17 29.07 13.62 28.07
CA LEU A 17 28.30 12.52 27.49
C LEU A 17 26.85 12.97 27.62
N ILE A 18 26.28 13.45 26.51
CA ILE A 18 24.84 13.55 26.39
C ILE A 18 24.37 12.10 26.37
N LEU A 19 24.18 11.54 27.56
CA LEU A 19 23.18 10.51 27.79
C LEU A 19 21.85 11.18 27.40
N VAL A 20 21.51 11.16 26.11
CA VAL A 20 20.12 11.25 25.71
C VAL A 20 19.51 9.98 26.28
N PRO A 21 18.63 10.03 27.29
CA PRO A 21 17.84 8.87 27.57
C PRO A 21 16.98 8.67 26.32
N SER A 22 17.27 7.63 25.55
CA SER A 22 16.34 7.09 24.54
C SER A 22 15.18 6.37 25.26
N ALA A 23 14.53 7.09 26.17
CA ALA A 23 13.37 6.67 26.94
C ALA A 23 12.46 7.90 27.18
N GLY A 24 12.34 8.74 26.16
CA GLY A 24 11.40 9.86 26.14
C GLY A 24 10.05 9.35 25.66
N THR A 25 8.99 9.79 26.34
CA THR A 25 7.63 9.64 25.84
C THR A 25 7.37 10.60 24.68
N CYS A 26 6.49 10.24 23.75
CA CYS A 26 6.07 11.09 22.65
C CYS A 26 5.15 12.22 23.12
N LEU A 27 4.33 11.97 24.15
CA LEU A 27 3.35 12.90 24.70
C LEU A 27 3.80 13.53 26.03
N PRO A 28 3.42 14.81 26.30
CA PRO A 28 3.79 15.50 27.54
C PRO A 28 3.21 14.89 28.82
N GLU A 29 2.01 14.30 28.75
CA GLU A 29 1.29 13.69 29.88
C GLU A 29 1.28 12.16 29.80
N ALA A 30 2.31 11.59 29.18
CA ALA A 30 2.38 10.16 28.94
C ALA A 30 2.55 9.33 30.22
N VAL A 31 1.84 8.20 30.27
CA VAL A 31 2.09 7.14 31.25
C VAL A 31 3.51 6.59 31.05
N PRO A 32 4.38 6.67 32.09
CA PRO A 32 5.74 6.15 32.02
C PRO A 32 5.75 4.65 31.77
N GLU A 33 6.74 4.17 31.02
CA GLU A 33 6.86 2.74 30.66
C GLU A 33 6.80 1.81 31.88
N SER A 34 7.47 2.16 32.98
CA SER A 34 7.47 1.39 34.22
C SER A 34 6.11 1.26 34.91
N SER A 35 5.13 2.08 34.52
CA SER A 35 3.77 2.09 35.04
C SER A 35 2.76 1.49 34.08
N ARG A 36 3.19 1.06 32.88
CA ARG A 36 2.33 0.42 31.89
C ARG A 36 2.01 -1.02 32.32
N LYS A 37 0.83 -1.49 31.93
CA LYS A 37 0.31 -2.81 32.28
C LYS A 37 0.29 -3.73 31.06
N PHE A 38 0.38 -5.03 31.31
CA PHE A 38 0.06 -6.04 30.30
C PHE A 38 -1.44 -6.34 30.33
N LEU A 39 -1.98 -6.86 29.23
CA LEU A 39 -3.28 -7.50 29.20
C LEU A 39 -3.19 -8.81 29.97
N GLU A 40 -4.19 -9.10 30.81
CA GLU A 40 -4.31 -10.40 31.46
C GLU A 40 -5.25 -11.27 30.62
N LEU A 41 -4.69 -12.28 29.96
CA LEU A 41 -5.42 -13.26 29.16
C LEU A 41 -5.42 -14.61 29.87
N ASP A 42 -6.31 -15.52 29.47
CA ASP A 42 -6.32 -16.90 29.99
C ASP A 42 -4.99 -17.63 29.71
N SER A 43 -4.28 -17.22 28.65
CA SER A 43 -2.96 -17.73 28.26
C SER A 43 -1.78 -17.06 28.99
N GLY A 44 -2.05 -16.07 29.85
CA GLY A 44 -1.05 -15.28 30.58
C GLY A 44 -1.03 -13.81 30.20
N SER A 45 -0.05 -13.08 30.74
CA SER A 45 0.08 -11.65 30.48
C SER A 45 0.72 -11.37 29.12
N SER A 46 0.14 -10.46 28.33
CA SER A 46 0.58 -10.14 26.96
C SER A 46 0.48 -8.63 26.67
N PRO A 47 1.36 -8.04 25.86
CA PRO A 47 1.14 -6.68 25.38
C PRO A 47 -0.07 -6.66 24.43
N VAL A 48 -0.66 -5.48 24.22
CA VAL A 48 -1.62 -5.30 23.14
C VAL A 48 -0.88 -5.51 21.82
N GLN A 49 -1.22 -6.59 21.12
CA GLN A 49 -0.66 -6.95 19.80
C GLN A 49 -1.45 -6.23 18.70
N LEU A 50 -0.80 -5.35 17.98
CA LEU A 50 -1.35 -4.66 16.82
C LEU A 50 -0.92 -5.38 15.55
N LEU A 51 -1.88 -5.86 14.77
CA LEU A 51 -1.66 -6.26 13.39
C LEU A 51 -1.40 -5.00 12.55
N VAL A 52 -0.51 -5.12 11.57
CA VAL A 52 -0.18 -4.04 10.64
C VAL A 52 -0.25 -4.55 9.20
N TYR A 53 -0.88 -3.77 8.33
CA TYR A 53 -0.91 -4.05 6.90
C TYR A 53 0.35 -3.52 6.20
N ASP A 54 0.61 -3.97 4.98
CA ASP A 54 1.82 -3.63 4.23
C ASP A 54 1.80 -2.23 3.60
N TRP A 55 0.68 -1.51 3.61
CA TRP A 55 0.59 -0.14 3.12
C TRP A 55 1.04 0.92 4.15
N ALA A 56 1.62 2.00 3.63
CA ALA A 56 2.25 3.04 4.47
C ALA A 56 1.30 3.71 5.47
N SER A 57 0.01 3.90 5.12
CA SER A 57 -0.97 4.47 6.06
C SER A 57 -1.28 3.54 7.23
N ALA A 58 -1.24 2.21 7.04
CA ALA A 58 -1.37 1.24 8.14
C ALA A 58 -0.20 1.33 9.10
N GLU A 59 1.02 1.50 8.60
CA GLU A 59 2.19 1.70 9.47
C GLU A 59 2.06 2.97 10.32
N LEU A 60 1.67 4.09 9.70
CA LEU A 60 1.43 5.34 10.42
C LEU A 60 0.31 5.17 11.45
N GLY A 61 -0.84 4.62 11.04
CA GLY A 61 -2.00 4.39 11.90
C GLY A 61 -1.67 3.49 13.08
N SER A 62 -1.00 2.36 12.85
CA SER A 62 -0.59 1.41 13.89
C SER A 62 0.45 2.01 14.83
N THR A 63 1.36 2.85 14.31
CA THR A 63 2.34 3.58 15.15
C THR A 63 1.63 4.56 16.08
N ILE A 64 0.69 5.36 15.55
CA ILE A 64 -0.11 6.29 16.36
C ILE A 64 -0.91 5.51 17.40
N ALA A 65 -1.58 4.43 17.00
CA ALA A 65 -2.37 3.58 17.91
C ALA A 65 -1.48 3.00 19.03
N ALA A 66 -0.30 2.50 18.71
CA ALA A 66 0.64 1.98 19.70
C ALA A 66 1.11 3.05 20.69
N ILE A 67 1.36 4.29 20.23
CA ILE A 67 1.68 5.42 21.12
C ILE A 67 0.51 5.71 22.05
N LEU A 68 -0.72 5.80 21.53
CA LEU A 68 -1.90 6.08 22.36
C LEU A 68 -2.17 4.97 23.38
N ILE A 69 -2.04 3.70 22.99
CA ILE A 69 -2.19 2.57 23.91
C ILE A 69 -1.13 2.63 25.02
N GLN A 70 0.12 2.97 24.67
CA GLN A 70 1.21 3.03 25.63
C GLN A 70 1.17 4.24 26.56
N GLU A 71 0.97 5.42 25.99
CA GLU A 71 1.18 6.68 26.69
C GLU A 71 -0.10 7.28 27.23
N VAL A 72 -1.25 6.96 26.66
CA VAL A 72 -2.55 7.46 27.13
C VAL A 72 -3.29 6.38 27.93
N LEU A 73 -3.41 5.17 27.37
CA LEU A 73 -4.13 4.08 28.05
C LEU A 73 -3.27 3.36 29.11
N GLY A 74 -1.95 3.47 29.01
CA GLY A 74 -1.02 2.88 29.98
C GLY A 74 -0.86 1.37 29.85
N TYR A 75 -0.89 0.82 28.63
CA TYR A 75 -0.63 -0.59 28.35
C TYR A 75 0.64 -0.78 27.54
N HIS A 76 1.36 -1.88 27.74
CA HIS A 76 2.38 -2.28 26.77
C HIS A 76 1.71 -2.63 25.44
N ALA A 77 2.27 -2.14 24.33
CA ALA A 77 1.80 -2.45 22.99
C ALA A 77 2.97 -2.94 22.12
N ARG A 78 2.68 -3.83 21.19
CA ARG A 78 3.63 -4.32 20.20
C ARG A 78 2.96 -4.30 18.83
N ILE A 79 3.61 -3.67 17.86
CA ILE A 79 3.24 -3.79 16.45
C ILE A 79 3.88 -5.06 15.91
N ASP A 80 3.13 -5.85 15.18
CA ASP A 80 3.64 -7.06 14.57
C ASP A 80 4.76 -6.75 13.56
N SER A 81 5.76 -7.62 13.51
CA SER A 81 6.81 -7.56 12.48
C SER A 81 6.33 -8.13 11.15
N GLU A 82 5.37 -9.06 11.18
CA GLU A 82 4.76 -9.61 9.98
C GLU A 82 3.67 -8.66 9.49
N ARG A 83 3.74 -8.31 8.19
CA ARG A 83 2.78 -7.42 7.54
C ARG A 83 1.79 -8.23 6.75
N THR A 84 0.52 -7.87 6.90
CA THR A 84 -0.58 -8.49 6.17
C THR A 84 -0.89 -7.72 4.90
N VAL A 85 -1.16 -8.42 3.79
CA VAL A 85 -1.40 -7.77 2.49
C VAL A 85 -2.89 -7.55 2.24
N THR A 86 -3.76 -8.41 2.80
CA THR A 86 -5.22 -8.32 2.57
C THR A 86 -6.02 -8.12 3.86
N VAL A 87 -7.14 -7.40 3.79
CA VAL A 87 -8.03 -7.23 4.95
C VAL A 87 -8.63 -8.57 5.40
N PHE A 88 -8.78 -9.55 4.50
CA PHE A 88 -9.27 -10.88 4.86
C PHE A 88 -8.27 -11.68 5.70
N GLU A 89 -6.98 -11.69 5.35
CA GLU A 89 -5.94 -12.26 6.20
C GLU A 89 -5.90 -11.57 7.57
N GLY A 90 -6.11 -10.25 7.61
CA GLY A 90 -6.20 -9.49 8.85
C GLY A 90 -7.36 -9.94 9.72
N LEU A 91 -8.54 -10.15 9.12
CA LEU A 91 -9.71 -10.72 9.79
C LEU A 91 -9.40 -12.09 10.41
N LEU A 92 -8.76 -12.98 9.66
CA LEU A 92 -8.39 -14.32 10.14
C LEU A 92 -7.39 -14.24 11.31
N ALA A 93 -6.34 -13.42 11.20
CA ALA A 93 -5.33 -13.25 12.25
C ALA A 93 -5.90 -12.66 13.55
N LEU A 94 -6.86 -11.73 13.47
CA LEU A 94 -7.59 -11.20 14.63
C LEU A 94 -8.51 -12.23 15.27
N ALA A 95 -9.04 -13.18 14.49
CA ALA A 95 -9.79 -14.34 14.98
C ALA A 95 -8.89 -15.46 15.53
N GLY A 96 -7.57 -15.42 15.25
CA GLY A 96 -6.62 -16.46 15.61
C GLY A 96 -6.62 -17.65 14.64
N CYS A 97 -7.05 -17.45 13.40
CA CYS A 97 -7.20 -18.48 12.37
C CYS A 97 -6.27 -18.23 11.17
N THR A 98 -5.96 -19.28 10.42
CA THR A 98 -5.26 -19.18 9.11
C THR A 98 -6.19 -19.36 7.91
N ASP A 99 -7.39 -19.89 8.15
CA ASP A 99 -8.38 -20.21 7.13
C ASP A 99 -9.78 -19.86 7.63
N PHE A 100 -10.73 -19.76 6.70
CA PHE A 100 -12.10 -19.35 7.01
C PHE A 100 -12.76 -20.28 8.04
N ASP A 101 -12.58 -21.60 7.91
CA ASP A 101 -13.19 -22.60 8.78
C ASP A 101 -12.46 -22.72 10.14
N CYS A 102 -11.37 -21.96 10.33
CA CYS A 102 -10.50 -21.98 11.50
C CYS A 102 -9.97 -23.39 11.83
N THR A 103 -9.62 -24.17 10.80
CA THR A 103 -9.07 -25.53 10.98
C THR A 103 -7.64 -25.51 11.52
N SER A 104 -6.87 -24.46 11.19
CA SER A 104 -5.59 -24.15 11.82
C SER A 104 -5.57 -22.75 12.44
N THR A 105 -4.74 -22.61 13.47
CA THR A 105 -4.70 -21.43 14.33
C THR A 105 -3.35 -20.73 14.29
N VAL A 106 -3.38 -19.45 14.58
CA VAL A 106 -2.21 -18.57 14.75
C VAL A 106 -2.30 -17.84 16.07
N GLU A 107 -1.21 -17.20 16.47
CA GLU A 107 -1.26 -16.26 17.59
C GLU A 107 -2.25 -15.15 17.27
N ARG A 108 -3.29 -15.05 18.11
CA ARG A 108 -4.35 -14.06 17.95
C ARG A 108 -3.79 -12.64 18.11
N LYS A 109 -4.09 -11.78 17.14
CA LYS A 109 -3.82 -10.34 17.23
C LYS A 109 -5.00 -9.63 17.89
N HIS A 110 -4.76 -8.51 18.58
CA HIS A 110 -5.79 -7.86 19.39
C HIS A 110 -6.50 -6.73 18.65
N VAL A 111 -5.74 -5.94 17.87
CA VAL A 111 -6.23 -4.74 17.20
C VAL A 111 -5.62 -4.68 15.81
N ALA A 112 -6.43 -4.33 14.82
CA ALA A 112 -5.95 -3.84 13.53
C ALA A 112 -6.60 -2.48 13.28
N VAL A 113 -5.78 -1.51 12.91
CA VAL A 113 -6.25 -0.21 12.41
C VAL A 113 -6.01 -0.16 10.91
N GLU A 114 -6.60 0.83 10.22
CA GLU A 114 -6.48 0.95 8.76
C GLU A 114 -7.09 -0.21 7.97
N SER A 115 -7.94 -1.06 8.57
CA SER A 115 -8.65 -2.14 7.88
C SER A 115 -9.70 -1.59 6.91
N TRP A 116 -9.49 -1.73 5.60
CA TRP A 116 -10.43 -1.29 4.56
C TRP A 116 -11.57 -2.29 4.38
N LEU A 117 -12.58 -2.24 5.26
CA LEU A 117 -13.69 -3.22 5.29
C LEU A 117 -14.47 -3.35 3.98
N SER A 118 -14.36 -2.41 3.05
CA SER A 118 -14.90 -2.53 1.69
C SER A 118 -14.36 -3.75 0.93
N GLU A 119 -13.14 -4.21 1.24
CA GLU A 119 -12.55 -5.42 0.64
C GLU A 119 -13.24 -6.71 1.07
N VAL A 120 -13.81 -6.72 2.28
CA VAL A 120 -14.45 -7.90 2.89
C VAL A 120 -15.95 -7.69 3.10
N ILE A 121 -16.58 -6.85 2.28
CA ILE A 121 -17.99 -6.46 2.46
C ILE A 121 -18.96 -7.66 2.49
N THR A 122 -18.64 -8.75 1.78
CA THR A 122 -19.38 -10.01 1.81
C THR A 122 -18.76 -11.03 2.78
N LEU A 123 -17.43 -11.06 2.88
CA LEU A 123 -16.71 -12.06 3.68
C LEU A 123 -16.82 -11.82 5.18
N TYR A 124 -16.79 -10.57 5.64
CA TYR A 124 -16.89 -10.26 7.06
C TYR A 124 -18.26 -10.66 7.66
N PRO A 125 -19.42 -10.33 7.04
CA PRO A 125 -20.71 -10.85 7.52
C PRO A 125 -20.78 -12.37 7.49
N ALA A 126 -20.28 -13.01 6.42
CA ALA A 126 -20.27 -14.48 6.32
C ALA A 126 -19.43 -15.13 7.43
N PHE A 127 -18.23 -14.59 7.69
CA PHE A 127 -17.35 -15.06 8.75
C PHE A 127 -17.97 -14.86 10.13
N ARG A 128 -18.57 -13.69 10.38
CA ARG A 128 -19.27 -13.40 11.64
C ARG A 128 -20.41 -14.39 11.90
N ASP A 129 -21.21 -14.70 10.88
CA ASP A 129 -22.35 -15.59 11.01
C ASP A 129 -21.90 -17.04 11.24
N ALA A 130 -20.77 -17.46 10.66
CA ALA A 130 -20.17 -18.78 10.86
C ALA A 130 -19.40 -18.91 12.19
N HIS A 131 -18.74 -17.84 12.65
CA HIS A 131 -17.82 -17.84 13.79
C HIS A 131 -18.14 -16.74 14.83
N PRO A 132 -19.38 -16.65 15.36
CA PRO A 132 -19.82 -15.50 16.15
C PRO A 132 -19.06 -15.30 17.46
N ALA A 133 -18.43 -16.35 18.00
CA ALA A 133 -17.68 -16.29 19.27
C ALA A 133 -16.25 -15.74 19.12
N ILE A 134 -15.69 -15.76 17.91
CA ILE A 134 -14.29 -15.38 17.65
C ILE A 134 -14.16 -14.29 16.59
N CYS A 135 -15.26 -13.94 15.91
CA CYS A 135 -15.29 -12.83 14.97
C CYS A 135 -14.81 -11.54 15.66
N PRO A 136 -13.80 -10.84 15.09
CA PRO A 136 -13.39 -9.54 15.58
C PRO A 136 -14.54 -8.55 15.56
N GLU A 137 -14.54 -7.63 16.51
CA GLU A 137 -15.52 -6.54 16.58
C GLU A 137 -15.08 -5.38 15.70
N ASP A 138 -16.01 -4.89 14.86
CA ASP A 138 -15.84 -3.64 14.13
C ASP A 138 -16.10 -2.45 15.07
N MET A 139 -15.02 -1.80 15.50
CA MET A 139 -15.04 -0.65 16.40
C MET A 139 -15.39 0.68 15.68
N GLY A 140 -15.69 0.63 14.38
CA GLY A 140 -16.07 1.77 13.56
C GLY A 140 -14.91 2.49 12.87
N THR A 141 -15.22 3.64 12.30
CA THR A 141 -14.27 4.43 11.50
C THR A 141 -13.27 5.21 12.36
N MET A 142 -12.04 5.35 11.85
CA MET A 142 -11.01 6.24 12.40
C MET A 142 -11.25 7.73 12.07
N GLY A 143 -12.31 8.05 11.33
CA GLY A 143 -12.74 9.44 11.07
C GLY A 143 -12.23 10.05 9.76
N TYR A 144 -11.63 9.25 8.88
CA TYR A 144 -11.22 9.64 7.52
C TYR A 144 -11.57 8.54 6.51
N PHE A 145 -11.54 8.91 5.23
CA PHE A 145 -11.75 8.01 4.11
C PHE A 145 -10.50 7.97 3.24
N GLY A 146 -10.09 6.77 2.83
CA GLY A 146 -9.10 6.59 1.78
C GLY A 146 -9.72 6.92 0.42
N ASN A 147 -8.94 7.56 -0.45
CA ASN A 147 -9.29 7.76 -1.86
C ASN A 147 -8.17 7.19 -2.73
N HIS A 148 -8.53 6.39 -3.73
CA HIS A 148 -7.60 5.86 -4.73
C HIS A 148 -7.81 6.59 -6.04
N ASN A 149 -6.73 7.10 -6.63
CA ASN A 149 -6.77 7.82 -7.90
C ASN A 149 -5.50 7.54 -8.69
N LEU A 150 -5.54 7.88 -9.97
CA LEU A 150 -4.33 8.06 -10.77
C LEU A 150 -3.75 9.44 -10.47
N PHE A 151 -2.46 9.48 -10.16
CA PHE A 151 -1.75 10.73 -9.89
C PHE A 151 -0.77 11.03 -11.02
N VAL A 152 -0.70 12.30 -11.41
CA VAL A 152 0.24 12.81 -12.40
C VAL A 152 1.21 13.74 -11.68
N LYS A 153 2.50 13.61 -11.96
CA LYS A 153 3.52 14.50 -11.38
C LYS A 153 3.18 15.96 -11.69
N ALA A 154 3.32 16.83 -10.70
CA ALA A 154 2.89 18.23 -10.80
C ALA A 154 3.53 18.94 -12.01
N TYR A 155 4.82 18.72 -12.27
CA TYR A 155 5.49 19.35 -13.41
C TYR A 155 4.92 18.92 -14.78
N VAL A 156 4.54 17.64 -14.93
CA VAL A 156 3.93 17.11 -16.18
C VAL A 156 2.58 17.77 -16.41
N ARG A 157 1.76 17.85 -15.36
CA ARG A 157 0.45 18.50 -15.39
C ARG A 157 0.56 19.99 -15.72
N ASP A 158 1.46 20.70 -15.03
CA ASP A 158 1.62 22.14 -15.18
C ASP A 158 2.18 22.49 -16.57
N GLU A 159 3.11 21.68 -17.10
CA GLU A 159 3.62 21.82 -18.46
C GLU A 159 2.51 21.64 -19.50
N ALA A 160 1.71 20.58 -19.39
CA ALA A 160 0.63 20.30 -20.33
C ALA A 160 -0.46 21.38 -20.34
N TYR A 161 -0.77 21.92 -19.17
CA TYR A 161 -1.72 23.01 -19.03
C TYR A 161 -1.18 24.32 -19.63
N HIS A 162 0.09 24.66 -19.40
CA HIS A 162 0.67 25.89 -19.94
C HIS A 162 0.92 25.86 -21.45
N ASP A 163 1.30 24.71 -22.01
CA ASP A 163 1.61 24.59 -23.43
C ASP A 163 0.35 24.74 -24.31
N VAL A 164 -0.70 23.97 -24.02
CA VAL A 164 -1.91 23.93 -24.87
C VAL A 164 -3.24 23.94 -24.11
N GLY A 165 -3.23 24.16 -22.79
CA GLY A 165 -4.45 24.11 -21.97
C GLY A 165 -4.98 22.69 -21.74
N LEU A 166 -4.13 21.66 -21.85
CA LEU A 166 -4.53 20.27 -21.64
C LEU A 166 -4.57 19.93 -20.14
N ALA A 167 -5.76 19.75 -19.59
CA ALA A 167 -5.95 19.36 -18.19
C ALA A 167 -5.78 17.84 -18.01
N LEU A 168 -4.62 17.40 -17.55
CA LEU A 168 -4.28 15.96 -17.38
C LEU A 168 -4.99 15.29 -16.19
N GLU A 169 -5.72 16.04 -15.38
CA GLU A 169 -6.60 15.52 -14.34
C GLU A 169 -7.95 15.06 -14.89
N PHE A 170 -8.29 15.44 -16.12
CA PHE A 170 -9.53 15.05 -16.78
C PHE A 170 -9.30 13.87 -17.72
N TYR A 171 -9.93 12.73 -17.44
CA TYR A 171 -9.70 11.48 -18.17
C TYR A 171 -9.86 11.57 -19.71
N ARG A 172 -10.72 12.47 -20.23
CA ARG A 172 -10.89 12.62 -21.69
C ARG A 172 -9.71 13.30 -22.37
N SER A 173 -8.87 14.01 -21.64
CA SER A 173 -7.63 14.60 -22.16
C SER A 173 -6.65 13.53 -22.66
N TYR A 174 -6.83 12.27 -22.25
CA TYR A 174 -5.99 11.16 -22.70
C TYR A 174 -6.42 10.51 -24.02
N ASN A 175 -7.59 10.87 -24.56
CA ASN A 175 -8.08 10.29 -25.80
C ASN A 175 -7.25 10.79 -26.99
N THR A 176 -6.52 9.88 -27.63
CA THR A 176 -5.58 10.17 -28.71
C THR A 176 -6.22 10.63 -30.02
N SER A 177 -7.53 10.50 -30.17
CA SER A 177 -8.27 11.04 -31.33
C SER A 177 -8.38 12.58 -31.29
N HIS A 178 -8.19 13.19 -30.12
CA HIS A 178 -8.36 14.63 -29.91
C HIS A 178 -7.13 15.33 -29.34
N HIS A 179 -6.28 14.60 -28.62
CA HIS A 179 -5.14 15.14 -27.89
C HIS A 179 -3.91 14.25 -28.07
N ASP A 180 -2.71 14.81 -27.86
CA ASP A 180 -1.47 14.05 -27.80
C ASP A 180 -0.82 14.21 -26.42
N PRO A 181 -1.36 13.53 -25.38
CA PRO A 181 -0.83 13.59 -24.03
C PRO A 181 0.57 12.97 -23.92
N LYS A 182 0.92 12.01 -24.79
CA LYS A 182 2.15 11.22 -24.68
C LYS A 182 3.41 12.07 -24.67
N LYS A 183 3.40 13.21 -25.37
CA LYS A 183 4.56 14.12 -25.46
C LYS A 183 5.04 14.68 -24.11
N TYR A 184 4.21 14.64 -23.07
CA TYR A 184 4.58 15.10 -21.72
C TYR A 184 5.09 13.98 -20.80
N PHE A 185 5.07 12.72 -21.27
CA PHE A 185 5.47 11.55 -20.49
C PHE A 185 6.67 10.85 -21.12
N ASP A 186 7.52 10.27 -20.28
CA ASP A 186 8.58 9.36 -20.70
C ASP A 186 8.01 8.10 -21.36
N SER A 187 8.83 7.38 -22.13
CA SER A 187 8.42 6.08 -22.67
C SER A 187 8.47 5.02 -21.57
N PHE A 188 7.49 4.12 -21.53
CA PHE A 188 7.54 2.98 -20.60
C PHE A 188 8.73 2.05 -20.88
N THR A 189 9.20 2.03 -22.15
CA THR A 189 10.38 1.26 -22.56
C THR A 189 11.71 1.81 -22.03
N ASP A 190 11.72 3.07 -21.57
CA ASP A 190 12.91 3.70 -20.99
C ASP A 190 13.07 3.37 -19.50
N ILE A 191 12.03 2.79 -18.88
CA ILE A 191 12.04 2.41 -17.47
C ILE A 191 12.64 1.01 -17.33
N PRO A 192 13.65 0.79 -16.46
CA PRO A 192 14.29 -0.51 -16.33
C PRO A 192 13.30 -1.61 -15.90
N GLN A 193 13.19 -2.69 -16.68
CA GLN A 193 12.30 -3.82 -16.35
C GLN A 193 12.63 -4.47 -14.98
N SER A 194 13.89 -4.37 -14.53
CA SER A 194 14.31 -4.85 -13.19
C SER A 194 13.61 -4.13 -12.03
N GLU A 195 12.94 -3.01 -12.28
CA GLU A 195 12.18 -2.25 -11.31
C GLU A 195 10.71 -2.69 -11.19
N PHE A 196 10.28 -3.67 -11.98
CA PHE A 196 8.90 -4.17 -12.03
C PHE A 196 8.82 -5.65 -11.72
N PHE A 197 7.70 -6.07 -11.15
CA PHE A 197 7.35 -7.48 -11.07
C PHE A 197 6.99 -8.01 -12.47
N PRO A 198 7.45 -9.22 -12.83
CA PRO A 198 6.88 -9.95 -13.96
C PRO A 198 5.36 -10.08 -13.85
N CYS A 199 4.68 -10.00 -14.98
CA CYS A 199 3.22 -10.02 -15.09
C CYS A 199 2.60 -11.35 -14.60
N ASP A 200 3.38 -12.44 -14.65
CA ASP A 200 3.00 -13.78 -14.17
C ASP A 200 3.39 -14.06 -12.71
N THR A 201 3.85 -13.05 -11.97
CA THR A 201 4.23 -13.18 -10.56
C THR A 201 3.03 -13.63 -9.72
N PRO A 202 3.12 -14.77 -9.01
CA PRO A 202 2.04 -15.25 -8.15
C PRO A 202 1.66 -14.22 -7.08
N GLY A 203 0.37 -13.98 -6.90
CA GLY A 203 -0.16 -13.04 -5.90
C GLY A 203 -0.33 -11.60 -6.41
N ASN A 204 0.18 -11.26 -7.59
CA ASN A 204 -0.09 -9.96 -8.21
C ASN A 204 -1.48 -9.93 -8.86
N GLU A 205 -2.08 -8.73 -8.95
CA GLU A 205 -3.42 -8.54 -9.51
C GLU A 205 -3.52 -8.91 -11.00
N PHE A 206 -2.39 -8.95 -11.74
CA PHE A 206 -2.37 -9.43 -13.12
C PHE A 206 -2.71 -10.92 -13.26
N VAL A 207 -2.45 -11.73 -12.23
CA VAL A 207 -2.80 -13.16 -12.21
C VAL A 207 -4.08 -13.44 -11.41
N ASN A 208 -4.79 -12.40 -10.97
CA ASN A 208 -6.05 -12.53 -10.26
C ASN A 208 -7.18 -12.87 -11.23
N THR A 209 -7.48 -14.17 -11.37
CA THR A 209 -8.43 -14.65 -12.38
C THR A 209 -9.83 -14.08 -12.20
N VAL A 210 -10.28 -13.88 -10.95
CA VAL A 210 -11.59 -13.26 -10.68
C VAL A 210 -11.65 -11.83 -11.22
N ARG A 211 -10.60 -11.04 -11.04
CA ARG A 211 -10.56 -9.64 -11.51
C ARG A 211 -10.42 -9.55 -13.02
N MET A 212 -9.61 -10.43 -13.62
CA MET A 212 -9.42 -10.46 -15.07
C MET A 212 -10.64 -11.00 -15.81
N ASP A 213 -11.37 -11.96 -15.23
CA ASP A 213 -12.66 -12.41 -15.75
C ASP A 213 -13.68 -11.26 -15.76
N LEU A 214 -13.75 -10.48 -14.67
CA LEU A 214 -14.59 -9.28 -14.60
C LEU A 214 -14.14 -8.23 -15.64
N TYR A 215 -12.84 -8.02 -15.81
CA TYR A 215 -12.31 -7.13 -16.84
C TYR A 215 -12.82 -7.50 -18.23
N VAL A 216 -12.71 -8.77 -18.63
CA VAL A 216 -13.22 -9.26 -19.92
C VAL A 216 -14.74 -9.10 -19.98
N GLN A 217 -15.45 -9.45 -18.91
CA GLN A 217 -16.91 -9.34 -18.86
C GLN A 217 -17.39 -7.90 -19.09
N TYR A 218 -16.71 -6.91 -18.50
CA TYR A 218 -17.12 -5.50 -18.60
C TYR A 218 -16.64 -4.82 -19.88
N THR A 219 -15.49 -5.21 -20.41
CA THR A 219 -14.84 -4.49 -21.53
C THR A 219 -14.94 -5.22 -22.86
N GLY A 220 -15.06 -6.54 -22.85
CA GLY A 220 -14.95 -7.40 -24.03
C GLY A 220 -13.53 -7.50 -24.61
N ASP A 221 -12.51 -6.96 -23.94
CA ASP A 221 -11.14 -6.94 -24.47
C ASP A 221 -10.37 -8.24 -24.17
N GLU A 222 -10.71 -9.29 -24.91
CA GLU A 222 -10.00 -10.58 -24.83
C GLU A 222 -8.54 -10.49 -25.29
N ALA A 223 -8.17 -9.48 -26.09
CA ALA A 223 -6.79 -9.28 -26.52
C ALA A 223 -5.88 -8.74 -25.42
N GLY A 224 -6.45 -8.24 -24.31
CA GLY A 224 -5.73 -7.78 -23.13
C GLY A 224 -5.42 -8.89 -22.12
N VAL A 225 -5.84 -10.13 -22.37
CA VAL A 225 -5.73 -11.24 -21.43
C VAL A 225 -5.31 -12.53 -22.12
N THR A 226 -4.95 -13.53 -21.32
CA THR A 226 -4.71 -14.92 -21.74
C THR A 226 -5.62 -15.84 -20.93
N LEU A 227 -6.32 -16.76 -21.58
CA LEU A 227 -7.15 -17.77 -20.90
C LEU A 227 -6.27 -18.91 -20.38
N THR A 228 -6.31 -19.18 -19.08
CA THR A 228 -5.71 -20.34 -18.43
C THR A 228 -6.82 -21.32 -17.99
N PRO A 229 -6.48 -22.55 -17.55
CA PRO A 229 -7.46 -23.47 -16.95
C PRO A 229 -8.20 -22.89 -15.73
N GLU A 230 -7.59 -21.93 -15.02
CA GLU A 230 -8.10 -21.30 -13.80
C GLU A 230 -8.91 -20.00 -14.05
N GLY A 231 -8.86 -19.46 -15.28
CA GLY A 231 -9.56 -18.22 -15.68
C GLY A 231 -8.68 -17.32 -16.53
N TYR A 232 -9.08 -16.07 -16.74
CA TYR A 232 -8.25 -15.10 -17.46
C TYR A 232 -7.10 -14.57 -16.59
N VAL A 233 -5.94 -14.33 -17.19
CA VAL A 233 -4.84 -13.54 -16.61
C VAL A 233 -4.46 -12.41 -17.57
N ALA A 234 -3.87 -11.32 -17.08
CA ALA A 234 -3.46 -10.22 -17.94
C ALA A 234 -2.40 -10.67 -18.97
N TYR A 235 -2.48 -10.14 -20.18
CA TYR A 235 -1.46 -10.37 -21.21
C TYR A 235 -0.50 -9.18 -21.28
N CYS A 236 0.77 -9.43 -20.93
CA CYS A 236 1.85 -8.47 -21.01
C CYS A 236 2.84 -8.88 -22.12
N PRO A 237 2.87 -8.18 -23.28
CA PRO A 237 3.67 -8.61 -24.44
C PRO A 237 5.18 -8.69 -24.18
N ASP A 238 5.70 -7.87 -23.26
CA ASP A 238 7.11 -7.83 -22.87
C ASP A 238 7.37 -8.57 -21.54
N GLY A 239 6.34 -9.18 -20.95
CA GLY A 239 6.38 -9.84 -19.66
C GLY A 239 6.20 -8.94 -18.44
N TYR A 240 6.10 -7.61 -18.58
CA TYR A 240 6.05 -6.67 -17.45
C TYR A 240 4.90 -5.66 -17.53
N PHE A 241 4.60 -5.16 -18.74
CA PHE A 241 3.59 -4.12 -18.93
C PHE A 241 2.38 -4.65 -19.70
N TRP A 242 1.21 -4.42 -19.13
CA TRP A 242 -0.06 -4.58 -19.83
C TRP A 242 -0.32 -3.35 -20.71
N LEU A 243 -0.64 -3.55 -21.99
CA LEU A 243 -0.85 -2.45 -22.93
C LEU A 243 -2.33 -2.29 -23.28
N SER A 244 -2.87 -1.07 -23.21
CA SER A 244 -4.28 -0.81 -23.50
C SER A 244 -4.61 -0.90 -24.99
N PRO A 245 -5.90 -1.10 -25.37
CA PRO A 245 -6.30 -1.16 -26.78
C PRO A 245 -5.91 0.07 -27.60
N ALA A 246 -5.89 1.25 -26.96
CA ALA A 246 -5.60 2.52 -27.61
C ALA A 246 -4.16 2.64 -28.12
N CYS A 247 -3.21 1.88 -27.56
CA CYS A 247 -1.80 1.97 -27.95
C CYS A 247 -1.12 0.61 -28.19
N ARG A 248 -1.72 -0.55 -27.87
CA ARG A 248 -1.03 -1.85 -28.01
C ARG A 248 -0.60 -2.22 -29.44
N HIS A 249 -1.21 -1.60 -30.46
CA HIS A 249 -0.80 -1.77 -31.87
C HIS A 249 0.45 -0.94 -32.22
N ASP A 250 0.73 0.12 -31.47
CA ASP A 250 1.95 0.94 -31.53
C ASP A 250 2.37 1.32 -30.10
N PRO A 251 3.13 0.45 -29.41
CA PRO A 251 3.50 0.65 -28.01
C PRO A 251 4.21 1.98 -27.73
N SER A 252 4.84 2.61 -28.74
CA SER A 252 5.52 3.90 -28.56
C SER A 252 4.57 5.03 -28.12
N GLY A 253 3.28 4.89 -28.40
CA GLY A 253 2.24 5.82 -27.98
C GLY A 253 1.71 5.59 -26.56
N CYS A 254 2.12 4.53 -25.86
CA CYS A 254 1.63 4.23 -24.52
C CYS A 254 2.26 5.13 -23.45
N ILE A 255 1.44 5.57 -22.50
CA ILE A 255 1.83 6.33 -21.31
C ILE A 255 2.03 5.35 -20.15
N PRO A 256 3.18 5.37 -19.45
CA PRO A 256 3.40 4.52 -18.29
C PRO A 256 2.42 4.88 -17.16
N ILE A 257 1.73 3.87 -16.65
CA ILE A 257 0.96 3.91 -15.40
C ILE A 257 1.59 2.90 -14.46
N ILE A 258 2.05 3.37 -13.30
CA ILE A 258 2.81 2.57 -12.35
C ILE A 258 1.97 2.36 -11.10
N ALA A 259 1.63 1.11 -10.83
CA ALA A 259 1.15 0.66 -9.54
C ALA A 259 2.31 0.10 -8.71
N ALA A 260 2.08 -0.18 -7.42
CA ALA A 260 3.04 -0.80 -6.53
C ALA A 260 2.35 -1.85 -5.65
N GLY A 261 3.12 -2.49 -4.76
CA GLY A 261 2.63 -3.63 -3.97
C GLY A 261 2.29 -4.81 -4.88
N ASN A 262 1.12 -5.41 -4.68
CA ASN A 262 0.61 -6.49 -5.54
C ASN A 262 -0.04 -5.99 -6.84
N GLY A 263 -0.04 -4.67 -7.11
CA GLY A 263 -0.76 -4.08 -8.23
C GLY A 263 -2.19 -3.64 -7.88
N TRP A 264 -2.39 -3.13 -6.67
CA TRP A 264 -3.68 -2.60 -6.23
C TRP A 264 -4.32 -1.69 -7.29
N ILE A 265 -5.62 -1.89 -7.53
CA ILE A 265 -6.50 -1.15 -8.47
C ILE A 265 -6.15 -1.25 -9.98
N ILE A 266 -5.17 -2.06 -10.40
CA ILE A 266 -4.82 -2.14 -11.83
C ILE A 266 -5.96 -2.69 -12.69
N ASP A 267 -6.82 -3.54 -12.14
CA ASP A 267 -8.02 -4.05 -12.82
C ASP A 267 -8.96 -2.90 -13.21
N ALA A 268 -9.21 -1.96 -12.30
CA ALA A 268 -10.00 -0.78 -12.59
C ALA A 268 -9.29 0.17 -13.57
N GLN A 269 -7.97 0.33 -13.45
CA GLN A 269 -7.18 1.13 -14.40
C GLN A 269 -7.23 0.55 -15.82
N MET A 270 -7.12 -0.78 -15.96
CA MET A 270 -7.30 -1.49 -17.24
C MET A 270 -8.69 -1.25 -17.81
N GLN A 271 -9.74 -1.35 -16.97
CA GLN A 271 -11.12 -1.08 -17.38
C GLN A 271 -11.29 0.37 -17.86
N TRP A 272 -10.80 1.35 -17.10
CA TRP A 272 -10.88 2.77 -17.48
C TRP A 272 -10.10 3.05 -18.76
N ALA A 273 -8.90 2.48 -18.90
CA ALA A 273 -8.10 2.68 -20.09
C ALA A 273 -8.80 2.13 -21.34
N THR A 274 -9.43 0.97 -21.21
CA THR A 274 -10.21 0.35 -22.28
C THR A 274 -11.48 1.14 -22.60
N ALA A 275 -12.25 1.55 -21.59
CA ALA A 275 -13.53 2.23 -21.77
C ALA A 275 -13.39 3.65 -22.32
N TYR A 276 -12.31 4.36 -21.97
CA TYR A 276 -12.13 5.77 -22.32
C TYR A 276 -11.06 6.03 -23.40
N GLY A 277 -10.42 4.97 -23.91
CA GLY A 277 -9.36 5.08 -24.92
C GLY A 277 -8.09 5.75 -24.38
N PHE A 278 -7.74 5.47 -23.12
CA PHE A 278 -6.48 5.93 -22.54
C PHE A 278 -5.34 5.06 -23.11
N PRO A 279 -4.30 5.63 -23.74
CA PRO A 279 -3.14 4.88 -24.22
C PRO A 279 -2.21 4.52 -23.04
N ALA A 280 -2.46 3.43 -22.35
CA ALA A 280 -1.76 3.08 -21.11
C ALA A 280 -0.83 1.87 -21.30
N ALA A 281 0.36 1.95 -20.71
CA ALA A 281 1.23 0.82 -20.39
C ALA A 281 1.26 0.68 -18.86
N ILE A 282 0.55 -0.31 -18.32
CA ILE A 282 0.38 -0.49 -16.88
C ILE A 282 1.40 -1.51 -16.37
N GLY A 283 2.18 -1.15 -15.36
CA GLY A 283 3.16 -2.02 -14.71
C GLY A 283 3.07 -1.96 -13.18
N ILE A 284 3.56 -3.00 -12.51
CA ILE A 284 3.61 -3.10 -11.04
C ILE A 284 5.06 -3.00 -10.60
N ALA A 285 5.41 -1.91 -9.90
CA ALA A 285 6.75 -1.71 -9.36
C ALA A 285 7.10 -2.81 -8.33
N ALA A 286 8.35 -3.25 -8.33
CA ALA A 286 8.85 -4.32 -7.46
C ALA A 286 8.91 -3.94 -5.98
N THR A 287 8.79 -2.65 -5.65
CA THR A 287 8.76 -2.12 -4.28
C THR A 287 7.99 -0.80 -4.23
N TRP A 288 7.42 -0.49 -3.07
CA TRP A 288 6.80 0.80 -2.75
C TRP A 288 7.80 1.98 -2.76
N ASP A 289 9.10 1.71 -2.64
CA ASP A 289 10.13 2.76 -2.69
C ASP A 289 10.30 3.39 -4.08
N LEU A 290 9.87 2.68 -5.11
CA LEU A 290 9.98 3.12 -6.50
C LEU A 290 8.72 3.90 -6.89
N TYR A 291 8.91 5.11 -7.43
CA TYR A 291 7.87 5.95 -8.03
C TYR A 291 6.76 6.50 -7.11
N VAL A 292 6.65 6.04 -5.85
CA VAL A 292 5.62 6.51 -4.89
C VAL A 292 6.12 7.61 -3.94
N HIS A 293 7.42 7.66 -3.63
CA HIS A 293 8.01 8.56 -2.62
C HIS A 293 8.84 9.74 -3.17
N GLN A 294 8.67 10.14 -4.43
CA GLN A 294 9.47 11.20 -5.07
C GLN A 294 8.73 12.53 -5.23
#